data_AF-A0A151JZL0-F1
#
_entry.id   AF-A0A151JZL0-F1
#
_cell.length_a   1.000
_cell.length_b   1.000
_cell.length_c   1.000
_cell.angle_alpha   90.00
_cell.angle_beta   90.00
_cell.angle_gamma   90.00
#
_symmetry.space_group_name_H-M   'P 1'
#
loop_
_entity.id
_entity.type
_entity.pdbx_description
1 polymer ?
#
loop_
_entity_poly.entity_id
_entity_poly.type
_entity_poly.pdbx_seq_one_letter_code
_entity_poly.pdbx_strand_id
1 'polypeptide(L)'
;MHIAHILSAVNHPQSNGQAERMVDSVKRAIAKNPSNWRKELQDFLYSYRHTPYSATSNGRSPAELMFDRHITSPFTKLLPILPISPSTFPNNLTQKQLEMQQQFEHHHGARHRTLNLGDRVNVALKDKREQGHIKNILSNTRYLILLDSGRSVERHINHIWIGGSTPANPDSLTSDD
;
A
#
# COMPACT_ATOMS: atom_id res chain seq x y z
N MET A 1 13.67 -23.07 0.35
CA MET A 1 13.03 -21.82 -0.13
C MET A 1 12.08 -21.35 0.96
N HIS A 2 12.42 -20.30 1.70
CA HIS A 2 11.59 -19.77 2.79
C HIS A 2 10.78 -18.59 2.24
N ILE A 3 9.48 -18.77 2.03
CA ILE A 3 8.58 -17.71 1.56
C ILE A 3 7.93 -17.10 2.80
N ALA A 4 8.16 -15.81 3.04
CA ALA A 4 7.49 -15.07 4.08
C ALA A 4 6.14 -14.55 3.57
N HIS A 5 5.05 -14.84 4.30
CA HIS A 5 3.72 -14.35 3.97
C HIS A 5 3.47 -13.02 4.70
N ILE A 6 3.45 -11.93 3.94
CA ILE A 6 3.15 -10.59 4.46
C ILE A 6 1.70 -10.27 4.07
N LEU A 7 0.81 -10.20 5.06
CA LEU A 7 -0.61 -9.85 4.86
C LEU A 7 -0.79 -8.34 4.87
N SER A 8 -1.88 -7.80 4.32
CA SER A 8 -2.29 -6.40 4.51
C SER A 8 -3.31 -6.27 5.65
N ALA A 9 -3.55 -5.05 6.13
CA ALA A 9 -4.54 -4.83 7.18
C ALA A 9 -5.97 -5.15 6.69
N VAL A 10 -6.78 -5.70 7.59
CA VAL A 10 -8.17 -6.08 7.30
C VAL A 10 -8.98 -4.86 6.85
N ASN A 11 -9.77 -5.03 5.78
CA ASN A 11 -10.64 -4.02 5.18
C ASN A 11 -9.92 -2.74 4.73
N HIS A 12 -8.64 -2.84 4.33
CA HIS A 12 -7.88 -1.69 3.86
C HIS A 12 -7.21 -1.96 2.49
N PRO A 13 -8.01 -1.93 1.40
CA PRO A 13 -7.54 -2.26 0.04
C PRO A 13 -6.38 -1.38 -0.45
N GLN A 14 -6.36 -0.12 -0.01
CA GLN A 14 -5.32 0.85 -0.37
C GLN A 14 -3.89 0.38 -0.01
N SER A 15 -3.71 -0.46 1.03
CA SER A 15 -2.40 -1.05 1.36
C SER A 15 -1.84 -1.96 0.25
N ASN A 16 -2.69 -2.53 -0.60
CA ASN A 16 -2.29 -3.34 -1.76
C ASN A 16 -2.63 -2.64 -3.09
N GLY A 17 -2.72 -1.30 -3.06
CA GLY A 17 -3.26 -0.51 -4.17
C GLY A 17 -2.53 -0.69 -5.49
N GLN A 18 -1.22 -0.98 -5.50
CA GLN A 18 -0.49 -1.26 -6.74
C GLN A 18 -0.99 -2.53 -7.43
N ALA A 19 -1.17 -3.62 -6.68
CA ALA A 19 -1.70 -4.87 -7.23
C ALA A 19 -3.15 -4.68 -7.70
N GLU A 20 -3.98 -4.00 -6.91
CA GLU A 20 -5.37 -3.72 -7.27
C GLU A 20 -5.48 -2.87 -8.55
N ARG A 21 -4.65 -1.83 -8.67
CA ARG A 21 -4.56 -1.01 -9.90
C ARG A 21 -4.11 -1.83 -11.11
N MET A 22 -3.17 -2.75 -10.92
CA MET A 22 -2.75 -3.65 -11.99
C MET A 22 -3.89 -4.59 -12.42
N VAL A 23 -4.64 -5.13 -11.47
CA VAL A 23 -5.83 -5.96 -11.76
C VAL A 23 -6.87 -5.17 -12.55
N ASP A 24 -7.17 -3.92 -12.18
CA ASP A 24 -8.07 -3.04 -12.95
C ASP A 24 -7.53 -2.82 -14.38
N SER A 25 -6.25 -2.50 -14.54
CA SER A 25 -5.61 -2.31 -15.86
C SER A 25 -5.72 -3.54 -16.74
N VAL A 26 -5.45 -4.73 -16.19
CA VAL A 26 -5.59 -6.01 -16.88
C VAL A 26 -7.04 -6.26 -17.28
N LYS A 27 -8.00 -6.04 -16.37
CA LYS A 27 -9.43 -6.20 -16.65
C LYS A 27 -9.89 -5.30 -17.80
N ARG A 28 -9.47 -4.03 -17.81
CA ARG A 28 -9.76 -3.09 -18.90
C ARG A 28 -9.16 -3.52 -20.22
N ALA A 29 -7.96 -4.11 -20.21
CA ALA A 29 -7.33 -4.60 -21.42
C ALA A 29 -8.10 -5.78 -22.02
N ILE A 30 -8.43 -6.80 -21.22
CA ILE A 30 -9.17 -7.97 -21.71
C ILE A 30 -10.62 -7.65 -22.12
N ALA A 31 -11.21 -6.61 -21.53
CA ALA A 31 -12.56 -6.16 -21.87
C ALA A 31 -12.67 -5.61 -23.30
N LYS A 32 -11.56 -5.27 -23.97
CA LYS A 32 -11.55 -4.80 -25.36
C LYS A 32 -12.04 -5.87 -26.34
N ASN A 33 -11.70 -7.13 -26.08
CA ASN A 33 -12.17 -8.27 -26.86
C ASN A 33 -12.35 -9.50 -25.95
N PRO A 34 -13.51 -9.61 -25.28
CA PRO A 34 -13.77 -10.70 -24.34
C PRO A 34 -13.70 -12.09 -25.00
N SER A 35 -14.08 -12.19 -26.27
CA SER A 35 -14.06 -13.44 -27.04
C SER A 35 -12.64 -13.99 -27.24
N ASN A 36 -11.62 -13.12 -27.27
CA ASN A 36 -10.21 -13.50 -27.34
C ASN A 36 -9.37 -12.83 -26.25
N TRP A 37 -9.85 -12.92 -25.00
CA TRP A 37 -9.19 -12.31 -23.84
C TRP A 37 -7.72 -12.76 -23.68
N ARG A 38 -7.36 -13.98 -24.11
CA ARG A 38 -5.98 -14.50 -24.02
C ARG A 38 -5.02 -13.68 -24.88
N LYS A 39 -5.43 -13.37 -26.12
CA LYS A 39 -4.65 -12.52 -27.01
C LYS A 39 -4.53 -11.11 -26.44
N GLU A 40 -5.63 -10.51 -26.00
CA GLU A 40 -5.60 -9.16 -25.38
C GLU A 40 -4.71 -9.11 -24.14
N LEU A 41 -4.72 -10.15 -23.32
CA LEU A 41 -3.85 -10.26 -22.16
C LEU A 41 -2.37 -10.33 -22.56
N GLN A 42 -2.03 -11.15 -23.57
CA GLN A 42 -0.65 -11.26 -24.07
C GLN A 42 -0.17 -9.94 -24.67
N ASP A 43 -0.99 -9.32 -25.52
CA ASP A 43 -0.70 -8.04 -26.17
C ASP A 43 -0.51 -6.92 -25.12
N PHE A 44 -1.38 -6.89 -24.10
CA PHE A 44 -1.27 -5.97 -22.97
C PHE A 44 0.02 -6.19 -22.16
N LEU A 45 0.30 -7.42 -21.75
CA LEU A 45 1.48 -7.74 -20.95
C LEU A 45 2.77 -7.47 -21.72
N TYR A 46 2.79 -7.74 -23.02
CA TYR A 46 3.90 -7.41 -23.90
C TYR A 46 4.12 -5.89 -23.91
N SER A 47 3.06 -5.13 -24.18
CA SER A 47 3.13 -3.66 -24.23
C SER A 47 3.56 -3.08 -22.89
N TYR A 48 2.89 -3.45 -21.80
CA TYR A 48 3.18 -2.96 -20.45
C TYR A 48 4.65 -3.17 -20.04
N ARG A 49 5.22 -4.34 -20.35
CA ARG A 49 6.61 -4.67 -20.03
C ARG A 49 7.64 -3.84 -20.80
N HIS A 50 7.31 -3.39 -22.00
CA HIS A 50 8.20 -2.61 -22.86
C HIS A 50 7.95 -1.11 -22.82
N THR A 51 6.82 -0.66 -22.30
CA THR A 51 6.49 0.77 -22.23
C THR A 51 7.35 1.44 -21.15
N PRO A 52 8.19 2.43 -21.50
CA PRO A 52 8.93 3.26 -20.56
C PRO A 52 7.99 3.97 -19.59
N TYR A 53 8.26 3.92 -18.28
CA TYR A 53 7.47 4.64 -17.29
C TYR A 53 8.28 5.78 -16.68
N SER A 54 7.88 7.01 -16.97
CA SER A 54 8.56 8.23 -16.53
C SER A 54 8.79 8.40 -15.02
N ALA A 55 8.05 7.68 -14.16
CA ALA A 55 8.29 7.74 -12.71
C ALA A 55 9.30 6.70 -12.21
N THR A 56 9.80 5.81 -13.09
CA THR A 56 10.94 4.95 -12.79
C THR A 56 12.25 5.70 -12.94
N SER A 57 13.32 5.20 -12.31
CA SER A 57 14.67 5.76 -12.52
C SER A 57 15.03 5.70 -14.00
N ASN A 58 15.41 6.84 -14.56
CA ASN A 58 15.79 7.01 -15.97
C ASN A 58 14.69 6.60 -16.97
N GLY A 59 13.42 6.55 -16.57
CA GLY A 59 12.31 6.22 -17.45
C GLY A 59 12.30 4.78 -17.95
N ARG A 60 12.99 3.85 -17.29
CA ARG A 60 13.05 2.43 -17.67
C ARG A 60 11.67 1.76 -17.69
N SER A 61 11.54 0.76 -18.55
CA SER A 61 10.36 -0.10 -18.63
C SER A 61 10.37 -1.19 -17.54
N PRO A 62 9.22 -1.80 -17.19
CA PRO A 62 9.17 -2.86 -16.18
C PRO A 62 10.09 -4.05 -16.47
N ALA A 63 10.25 -4.45 -17.74
CA ALA A 63 11.16 -5.54 -18.09
C ALA A 63 12.64 -5.15 -17.92
N GLU A 64 12.99 -3.89 -18.22
CA GLU A 64 14.35 -3.40 -18.00
C GLU A 64 14.68 -3.30 -16.51
N LEU A 65 13.72 -2.91 -15.67
CA LEU A 65 13.88 -2.94 -14.21
C LEU A 65 14.06 -4.37 -13.68
N MET A 66 13.34 -5.33 -14.25
CA MET A 66 13.41 -6.74 -13.83
C MET A 66 14.71 -7.44 -14.25
N PHE A 67 15.17 -7.21 -15.49
CA PHE A 67 16.31 -7.92 -16.07
C PHE A 67 17.61 -7.11 -16.06
N ASP A 68 17.56 -5.86 -15.59
CA ASP A 68 18.64 -4.88 -15.59
C ASP A 68 19.39 -4.72 -16.94
N ARG A 69 18.68 -4.95 -18.05
CA ARG A 69 19.22 -4.83 -19.40
C ARG A 69 18.20 -4.17 -20.31
N HIS A 70 18.67 -3.47 -21.34
CA HIS A 70 17.79 -2.91 -22.36
C HIS A 70 17.08 -4.03 -23.14
N ILE A 71 15.74 -4.02 -23.16
CA ILE A 71 14.95 -5.01 -23.89
C ILE A 71 14.57 -4.42 -25.25
N THR A 72 14.96 -5.10 -26.33
CA THR A 72 14.68 -4.65 -27.70
C THR A 72 13.20 -4.86 -28.04
N SER A 73 12.51 -3.80 -28.40
CA SER A 73 11.17 -3.85 -29.00
C SER A 73 11.22 -3.44 -30.48
N PRO A 74 10.15 -3.69 -31.27
CA PRO A 74 10.05 -3.15 -32.63
C PRO A 74 10.28 -1.63 -32.70
N PHE A 75 9.84 -0.88 -31.69
CA PHE A 75 10.05 0.57 -31.60
C PHE A 75 11.49 0.97 -31.32
N THR A 76 12.24 0.15 -30.57
CA THR A 76 13.67 0.39 -30.31
C THR A 76 14.46 0.48 -31.62
N LYS A 77 14.08 -0.31 -32.64
CA LYS A 77 14.74 -0.29 -33.95
C LYS A 77 14.59 1.04 -34.69
N LEU A 78 13.62 1.86 -34.30
CA LEU A 78 13.33 3.16 -34.89
C LEU A 78 14.02 4.31 -34.14
N LEU A 79 14.64 4.02 -32.99
CA LEU A 79 15.27 5.03 -32.13
C LEU A 79 16.80 4.89 -32.16
N PRO A 80 17.54 6.01 -32.04
CA PRO A 80 19.00 5.96 -31.93
C PRO A 80 19.40 5.21 -30.65
N ILE A 81 20.47 4.42 -30.73
CA ILE A 81 21.01 3.68 -29.60
C ILE A 81 21.58 4.68 -28.60
N LEU A 82 20.91 4.83 -27.45
CA LEU A 82 21.42 5.66 -26.36
C LEU A 82 22.47 4.89 -25.56
N PRO A 83 23.53 5.56 -25.08
CA PRO A 83 24.53 4.92 -24.23
C PRO A 83 23.87 4.42 -22.94
N ILE A 84 24.11 3.15 -22.62
CA ILE A 84 23.61 2.51 -21.41
C ILE A 84 24.31 3.17 -20.22
N SER A 85 23.60 4.02 -19.49
CA SER A 85 24.09 4.50 -18.20
C SER A 85 24.05 3.34 -17.20
N PRO A 86 25.11 3.14 -16.40
CA PRO A 86 25.16 2.09 -15.39
C PRO A 86 23.94 2.19 -14.46
N SER A 87 23.39 1.03 -14.11
CA SER A 87 22.21 0.90 -13.27
C SER A 87 22.48 1.43 -11.86
N THR A 88 22.21 2.71 -11.65
CA THR A 88 21.97 3.21 -10.30
C THR A 88 20.50 2.94 -10.02
N PHE A 89 20.22 2.03 -9.08
CA PHE A 89 18.93 1.96 -8.42
C PHE A 89 18.98 2.97 -7.28
N PRO A 90 18.55 4.23 -7.49
CA PRO A 90 18.47 5.15 -6.37
C PRO A 90 17.47 4.55 -5.37
N ASN A 91 17.89 4.43 -4.11
CA ASN A 91 17.00 4.06 -3.01
C ASN A 91 15.93 5.14 -2.73
N ASN A 92 16.04 6.28 -3.41
CA ASN A 92 15.18 7.44 -3.27
C ASN A 92 14.13 7.47 -4.39
N LEU A 93 12.96 7.99 -4.04
CA LEU A 93 11.89 8.28 -4.99
C LEU A 93 12.40 9.22 -6.09
N THR A 94 11.97 8.98 -7.33
CA THR A 94 12.20 9.94 -8.43
C THR A 94 11.42 11.23 -8.16
N GLN A 95 11.87 12.36 -8.72
CA GLN A 95 11.14 13.63 -8.57
C GLN A 95 9.66 13.49 -8.93
N LYS A 96 9.35 12.77 -10.01
CA LYS A 96 7.97 12.50 -10.43
C LYS A 96 7.18 11.69 -9.39
N GLN A 97 7.82 10.73 -8.71
CA GLN A 97 7.19 10.00 -7.61
C GLN A 97 6.92 10.91 -6.40
N LEU A 98 7.83 11.83 -6.07
CA LEU A 98 7.59 12.85 -5.03
C LEU A 98 6.41 13.74 -5.38
N GLU A 99 6.35 14.25 -6.62
CA GLU A 99 5.25 15.10 -7.08
C GLU A 99 3.90 14.37 -7.01
N MET A 100 3.86 13.11 -7.45
CA MET A 100 2.67 12.25 -7.33
C MET A 100 2.26 12.04 -5.86
N GLN A 101 3.22 11.84 -4.96
CA GLN A 101 2.96 11.71 -3.53
C GLN A 101 2.37 13.00 -2.95
N GLN A 102 2.97 14.16 -3.24
CA GLN A 102 2.49 15.45 -2.76
C GLN A 102 1.09 15.77 -3.27
N GLN A 103 0.81 15.49 -4.55
CA GLN A 103 -0.52 15.65 -5.12
C GLN A 103 -1.54 14.75 -4.40
N PHE A 104 -1.17 13.51 -4.12
CA PHE A 104 -2.02 12.59 -3.37
C PHE A 104 -2.31 13.10 -1.96
N GLU A 105 -1.28 13.53 -1.23
CA GLU A 105 -1.41 14.06 0.13
C GLU A 105 -2.29 15.30 0.18
N HIS A 106 -2.10 16.25 -0.76
CA HIS A 106 -2.94 17.44 -0.89
C HIS A 106 -4.39 17.09 -1.21
N HIS A 107 -4.62 16.25 -2.21
CA HIS A 107 -5.97 15.92 -2.66
C HIS A 107 -6.76 15.14 -1.60
N HIS A 108 -6.11 14.25 -0.86
CA HIS A 108 -6.76 13.41 0.15
C HIS A 108 -6.68 13.99 1.57
N GLY A 109 -6.01 15.13 1.76
CA GLY A 109 -5.81 15.73 3.08
C GLY A 109 -5.10 14.76 4.05
N ALA A 110 -4.09 14.03 3.55
CA ALA A 110 -3.40 13.02 4.34
C ALA A 110 -2.73 13.67 5.55
N ARG A 111 -3.05 13.19 6.76
CA ARG A 111 -2.45 13.67 8.00
C ARG A 111 -1.55 12.59 8.57
N HIS A 112 -0.32 12.96 8.90
CA HIS A 112 0.54 12.11 9.70
C HIS A 112 -0.05 11.97 11.10
N ARG A 113 -0.29 10.71 11.48
CA ARG A 113 -0.77 10.33 12.80
C ARG A 113 0.23 9.32 13.36
N THR A 114 0.63 9.53 14.61
CA THR A 114 1.50 8.61 15.33
C THR A 114 0.76 8.18 16.59
N LEU A 115 0.78 6.88 16.87
CA LEU A 115 0.19 6.30 18.07
C LEU A 115 1.29 5.62 18.87
N ASN A 116 1.26 5.80 20.18
CA ASN A 116 2.21 5.22 21.12
C ASN A 116 1.62 4.00 21.83
N LEU A 117 2.49 3.18 22.40
CA LEU A 117 2.08 2.06 23.25
C LEU A 117 1.31 2.58 24.46
N GLY A 118 0.22 1.90 24.81
CA GLY A 118 -0.66 2.30 25.91
C GLY A 118 -1.70 3.37 25.56
N ASP A 119 -1.61 4.02 24.39
CA ASP A 119 -2.59 5.03 23.99
C ASP A 119 -4.00 4.46 23.97
N ARG A 120 -4.94 5.23 24.52
CA ARG A 120 -6.34 4.85 24.55
C ARG A 120 -7.01 5.15 23.22
N VAL A 121 -7.66 4.14 22.65
CA VAL A 121 -8.19 4.22 21.29
C VAL A 121 -9.55 3.58 21.15
N ASN A 122 -10.36 4.15 20.25
CA ASN A 122 -11.53 3.53 19.67
C ASN A 122 -11.15 2.89 18.33
N VAL A 123 -11.53 1.64 18.13
CA VAL A 123 -11.19 0.86 16.94
C VAL A 123 -12.45 0.48 16.18
N ALA A 124 -12.47 0.71 14.86
CA ALA A 124 -13.53 0.20 13.99
C ALA A 124 -13.37 -1.30 13.76
N LEU A 125 -14.38 -2.04 14.19
CA LEU A 125 -14.65 -3.42 13.79
C LEU A 125 -15.69 -3.39 12.66
N LYS A 126 -16.12 -4.57 12.20
CA LYS A 126 -17.03 -4.70 11.05
C LYS A 126 -18.34 -3.93 11.25
N ASP A 127 -18.97 -4.10 12.41
CA ASP A 127 -20.32 -3.59 12.68
C ASP A 127 -20.39 -2.64 13.90
N LYS A 128 -19.25 -2.41 14.58
CA LYS A 128 -19.21 -1.59 15.79
C LYS A 128 -17.84 -0.97 16.02
N ARG A 129 -17.78 0.00 16.93
CA ARG A 129 -16.53 0.50 17.50
C ARG A 129 -16.36 -0.07 18.90
N GLU A 130 -15.16 -0.55 19.21
CA GLU A 130 -14.80 -1.00 20.56
C GLU A 130 -13.59 -0.20 21.05
N GLN A 131 -13.52 -0.01 22.37
CA GLN A 131 -12.42 0.68 23.04
C GLN A 131 -11.32 -0.31 23.43
N GLY A 132 -10.11 0.22 23.55
CA GLY A 132 -8.94 -0.54 23.96
C GLY A 132 -7.71 0.34 24.06
N HIS A 133 -6.55 -0.30 24.11
CA HIS A 133 -5.25 0.38 24.12
C HIS A 133 -4.28 -0.26 23.14
N ILE A 134 -3.34 0.54 22.64
CA ILE A 134 -2.29 0.06 21.75
C ILE A 134 -1.36 -0.88 22.53
N LYS A 135 -1.34 -2.16 22.13
CA LYS A 135 -0.49 -3.19 22.72
C LYS A 135 0.85 -3.31 22.01
N ASN A 136 0.85 -3.21 20.67
CA ASN A 136 2.08 -3.29 19.89
C ASN A 136 1.99 -2.45 18.61
N ILE A 137 3.12 -1.91 18.16
CA ILE A 137 3.26 -1.17 16.90
C ILE A 137 3.92 -2.11 15.89
N LEU A 138 3.19 -2.54 14.86
CA LEU A 138 3.68 -3.50 13.87
C LEU A 138 4.38 -2.80 12.69
N SER A 139 3.89 -1.62 12.33
CA SER A 139 4.49 -0.74 11.30
C SER A 139 3.95 0.69 11.47
N ASN A 140 4.42 1.64 10.66
CA ASN A 140 3.93 3.02 10.65
C ASN A 140 2.41 3.14 10.49
N THR A 141 1.77 2.16 9.83
CA THR A 141 0.34 2.19 9.54
C THR A 141 -0.46 1.09 10.21
N ARG A 142 0.17 0.11 10.87
CA ARG A 142 -0.51 -1.06 11.46
C ARG A 142 -0.19 -1.22 12.92
N TYR A 143 -1.23 -1.40 13.71
CA TYR A 143 -1.16 -1.47 15.16
C TYR A 143 -1.94 -2.68 15.65
N LEU A 144 -1.44 -3.28 16.72
CA LEU A 144 -2.11 -4.32 17.48
C LEU A 144 -2.76 -3.68 18.71
N ILE A 145 -4.06 -3.82 18.84
CA ILE A 145 -4.87 -3.22 19.91
C ILE A 145 -5.39 -4.33 20.81
N LEU A 146 -5.27 -4.15 22.13
CA LEU A 146 -5.96 -4.96 23.11
C LEU A 146 -7.28 -4.27 23.48
N LEU A 147 -8.39 -4.88 23.07
CA LEU A 147 -9.74 -4.40 23.35
C LEU A 147 -10.12 -4.67 24.81
N ASP A 148 -11.06 -3.88 25.32
CA ASP A 148 -11.56 -4.05 26.69
C ASP A 148 -12.34 -5.35 26.88
N SER A 149 -12.83 -5.93 25.78
CA SER A 149 -13.39 -7.28 25.76
C SER A 149 -12.34 -8.41 25.92
N GLY A 150 -11.06 -8.07 26.11
CA GLY A 150 -9.93 -9.00 26.26
C GLY A 150 -9.35 -9.55 24.96
N ARG A 151 -9.94 -9.20 23.79
CA ARG A 151 -9.51 -9.67 22.48
C ARG A 151 -8.43 -8.75 21.89
N SER A 152 -7.45 -9.33 21.21
CA SER A 152 -6.44 -8.57 20.46
C SER A 152 -6.80 -8.49 18.98
N VAL A 153 -6.77 -7.30 18.40
CA VAL A 153 -7.08 -7.08 16.97
C VAL A 153 -6.00 -6.25 16.30
N GLU A 154 -5.67 -6.60 15.06
CA GLU A 154 -4.76 -5.84 14.22
C GLU A 154 -5.54 -4.92 13.28
N ARG A 155 -5.19 -3.63 13.23
CA ARG A 155 -5.86 -2.65 12.36
C ARG A 155 -4.91 -1.62 11.75
N HIS A 156 -5.35 -1.09 10.60
CA HIS A 156 -4.74 0.06 9.96
C HIS A 156 -5.05 1.33 10.76
N ILE A 157 -4.14 2.31 10.78
CA ILE A 157 -4.27 3.58 11.52
C ILE A 157 -5.53 4.37 11.18
N ASN A 158 -6.04 4.25 9.95
CA ASN A 158 -7.30 4.88 9.52
C ASN A 158 -8.53 4.31 10.24
N HIS A 159 -8.44 3.11 10.82
CA HIS A 159 -9.51 2.47 11.58
C HIS A 159 -9.37 2.67 13.09
N ILE A 160 -8.47 3.56 13.51
CA ILE A 160 -8.14 3.83 14.91
C ILE A 160 -8.31 5.32 15.16
N TRP A 161 -9.02 5.67 16.23
CA TRP A 161 -9.18 7.04 16.71
C TRP A 161 -8.68 7.14 18.14
N ILE A 162 -7.85 8.14 18.42
CA ILE A 162 -7.39 8.42 19.78
C ILE A 162 -8.60 8.87 20.60
N GLY A 163 -8.68 8.38 21.82
CA GLY A 163 -9.74 8.70 22.77
C GLY A 163 -10.55 7.48 23.19
N GLY A 164 -11.33 7.67 24.24
CA GLY A 164 -12.10 6.63 24.92
C GLY A 164 -12.13 6.93 26.41
N SER A 165 -13.11 6.38 27.11
CA SER A 165 -13.18 6.48 28.56
C SER A 165 -12.31 5.37 29.16
N THR A 166 -11.57 5.65 30.23
CA THR A 166 -11.00 4.58 31.05
C THR A 166 -12.16 3.74 31.58
N PRO A 167 -12.14 2.41 31.48
CA PRO A 167 -13.17 1.58 32.09
C PRO A 167 -13.20 1.91 33.58
N ALA A 168 -14.38 2.30 34.09
CA ALA A 168 -14.57 2.55 35.50
C ALA A 168 -14.18 1.26 36.23
N ASN A 169 -13.19 1.36 37.11
CA ASN A 169 -12.80 0.26 37.96
C ASN A 169 -14.03 -0.10 38.83
N PRO A 170 -14.55 -1.33 38.82
CA PRO A 170 -15.70 -1.69 39.65
C PRO A 170 -15.41 -1.63 41.16
N ASP A 171 -14.15 -1.40 41.56
CA ASP A 171 -13.71 -1.43 42.97
C ASP A 171 -13.59 -0.05 43.65
N SER A 172 -14.11 1.04 43.08
CA SER A 172 -14.08 2.37 43.73
C SER A 172 -15.44 2.81 44.30
N LEU A 173 -16.11 1.91 45.01
CA LEU A 173 -17.23 2.23 45.91
C LEU A 173 -17.00 1.52 47.24
N THR A 174 -16.35 2.22 48.18
CA THR A 174 -16.73 2.37 49.60
C THR A 174 -15.54 2.88 50.42
N SER A 175 -15.58 4.14 50.82
CA SER A 175 -15.08 4.59 52.13
C SER A 175 -15.77 5.91 52.47
N ASP A 176 -17.02 5.81 52.93
CA ASP A 176 -17.54 6.78 53.90
C ASP A 176 -17.03 6.32 55.27
N ASP A 177 -16.20 7.15 55.89
CA ASP A 177 -16.13 7.39 57.34
C ASP A 177 -15.37 8.71 57.58
#